data_AF-M7SNI0-F1
#
_entry.id   AF-M7SNI0-F1
#
_cell.length_a   1.000
_cell.length_b   1.000
_cell.length_c   1.000
_cell.angle_alpha   90.00
_cell.angle_beta   90.00
_cell.angle_gamma   90.00
#
_symmetry.space_group_name_H-M   'P 1'
#
loop_
_entity.id
_entity.type
_entity.pdbx_description
1 polymer ?
#
loop_
_entity_poly.entity_id
_entity_poly.type
_entity_poly.pdbx_seq_one_letter_code
_entity_poly.pdbx_strand_id
1 'polypeptide(L)'
;MTITTYIIAIIFAFVCFLLLATFPGWHEEEDSEGSEREIKPFPSRPVSQIALSIIFVATVFVLVSVLWQHTASVAASIIAQDFGNGSVMSGIGSSAMVLGWFSFTLLIIVTIGLLVMILSIRVLTQLAD
;
A
#
# COMPACT_ATOMS: atom_id res chain seq x y z
N MET A 1 16.25 -12.04 -6.23
CA MET A 1 14.80 -12.25 -6.02
C MET A 1 14.15 -11.06 -5.31
N THR A 2 14.70 -10.57 -4.19
CA THR A 2 14.13 -9.47 -3.37
C THR A 2 13.95 -8.13 -4.07
N ILE A 3 14.92 -7.71 -4.90
CA ILE A 3 14.87 -6.39 -5.56
C ILE A 3 13.74 -6.36 -6.61
N THR A 4 13.55 -7.45 -7.36
CA THR A 4 12.54 -7.54 -8.41
C THR A 4 11.13 -7.47 -7.86
N THR A 5 10.80 -8.20 -6.80
CA THR A 5 9.47 -8.13 -6.16
C THR A 5 9.19 -6.77 -5.54
N TYR A 6 10.22 -6.09 -5.00
CA TYR A 6 10.07 -4.72 -4.48
C TYR A 6 9.74 -3.72 -5.59
N ILE A 7 10.43 -3.79 -6.73
CA ILE A 7 10.15 -2.93 -7.88
C ILE A 7 8.70 -3.13 -8.37
N ILE A 8 8.25 -4.38 -8.49
CA ILE A 8 6.87 -4.68 -8.91
C ILE A 8 5.85 -4.11 -7.90
N ALA A 9 6.11 -4.27 -6.59
CA ALA A 9 5.23 -3.72 -5.56
C ALA A 9 5.16 -2.18 -5.61
N ILE A 10 6.29 -1.51 -5.87
CA ILE A 10 6.33 -0.04 -6.04
C ILE A 10 5.52 0.38 -7.26
N ILE A 11 5.64 -0.33 -8.39
CA ILE A 11 4.84 -0.06 -9.59
C ILE A 11 3.35 -0.20 -9.28
N PHE A 12 2.95 -1.24 -8.56
CA PHE A 12 1.54 -1.44 -8.18
C PHE A 12 1.04 -0.38 -7.22
N ALA A 13 1.82 0.00 -6.22
CA ALA A 13 1.49 1.10 -5.31
C ALA A 13 1.34 2.42 -6.09
N PHE A 14 2.25 2.70 -7.03
CA PHE A 14 2.17 3.88 -7.89
C PHE A 14 0.93 3.88 -8.78
N VAL A 15 0.60 2.75 -9.42
CA VAL A 15 -0.65 2.60 -10.20
C VAL A 15 -1.88 2.81 -9.30
N CYS A 16 -1.88 2.30 -8.07
CA CYS A 16 -2.94 2.58 -7.12
C CYS A 16 -3.07 4.09 -6.85
N PHE A 17 -1.97 4.79 -6.59
CA PHE A 17 -2.01 6.25 -6.41
C PHE A 17 -2.54 6.98 -7.63
N LEU A 18 -2.18 6.58 -8.85
CA LEU A 18 -2.74 7.16 -10.07
C LEU A 18 -4.25 6.94 -10.17
N LEU A 19 -4.73 5.73 -9.86
CA LEU A 19 -6.17 5.42 -9.84
C LEU A 19 -6.92 6.30 -8.83
N LEU A 20 -6.35 6.50 -7.64
CA LEU A 20 -6.91 7.39 -6.62
C LEU A 20 -6.83 8.87 -7.04
N ALA A 21 -5.77 9.28 -7.75
CA ALA A 21 -5.63 10.63 -8.29
C ALA A 21 -6.62 10.91 -9.44
N THR A 22 -7.16 9.87 -10.07
CA THR A 22 -8.20 10.00 -11.10
C THR A 22 -9.59 10.22 -10.49
N PHE A 23 -9.73 10.23 -9.16
CA PHE A 23 -10.99 10.60 -8.54
C PHE A 23 -11.32 12.05 -8.87
N PRO A 24 -12.49 12.33 -9.47
CA PRO A 24 -12.89 13.69 -9.77
C PRO A 24 -12.94 14.47 -8.46
N GLY A 25 -12.14 15.55 -8.39
CA GLY A 25 -12.23 16.52 -7.31
C GLY A 25 -13.61 17.17 -7.30
N TRP A 26 -13.96 17.81 -6.17
CA TRP A 26 -15.18 18.59 -5.97
C TRP A 26 -15.62 19.28 -7.26
N HIS A 27 -16.79 18.91 -7.79
CA HIS A 27 -17.40 19.60 -8.91
C HIS A 27 -18.51 20.48 -8.33
N GLU A 28 -18.38 21.79 -8.54
CA GLU A 28 -19.49 22.72 -8.35
C GLU A 28 -20.41 22.56 -9.57
N GLU A 29 -21.63 22.06 -9.36
CA GLU A 29 -22.70 22.18 -10.35
C GLU A 29 -23.68 23.25 -9.88
N GLU A 30 -23.91 24.26 -10.73
CA GLU A 30 -24.88 25.33 -10.50
C GLU A 30 -26.26 24.82 -10.89
N ASP A 31 -27.17 24.67 -9.92
CA ASP A 31 -28.56 24.26 -10.18
C ASP A 31 -29.30 25.38 -10.92
N SER A 32 -30.34 25.01 -11.65
CA SER A 32 -31.26 25.89 -12.38
C SER A 32 -31.98 26.95 -11.53
N GLU A 33 -31.87 26.89 -10.19
CA GLU A 33 -32.37 27.89 -9.23
C GLU A 33 -31.26 28.81 -8.65
N GLY A 34 -30.01 28.70 -9.11
CA GLY A 34 -28.88 29.52 -8.63
C GLY A 34 -28.39 29.16 -7.21
N SER A 35 -28.76 27.98 -6.70
CA SER A 35 -28.24 27.46 -5.44
C SER A 35 -27.02 26.58 -5.71
N GLU A 36 -25.85 26.99 -5.21
CA GLU A 36 -24.63 26.19 -5.23
C GLU A 36 -24.87 24.89 -4.43
N ARG A 37 -24.85 23.74 -5.12
CA ARG A 37 -24.85 22.43 -4.47
C ARG A 37 -23.49 21.79 -4.69
N GLU A 38 -22.71 21.69 -3.62
CA GLU A 38 -21.51 20.85 -3.58
C GLU A 38 -21.90 19.39 -3.74
N ILE A 39 -21.82 18.86 -4.95
CA ILE A 39 -21.98 17.43 -5.20
C ILE A 39 -20.59 16.81 -5.07
N LYS A 40 -20.34 16.05 -4.00
CA LYS A 40 -19.17 15.18 -3.92
C LYS A 40 -19.39 13.98 -4.85
N PRO A 41 -18.68 13.87 -5.99
CA PRO A 41 -18.79 12.67 -6.80
C PRO A 41 -18.26 11.49 -6.00
N PHE A 42 -19.11 10.49 -5.76
CA PHE A 42 -18.66 9.24 -5.14
C PHE A 42 -17.64 8.56 -6.07
N PRO A 43 -16.54 8.02 -5.52
CA PRO A 43 -15.54 7.34 -6.33
C PRO A 43 -16.19 6.19 -7.09
N SER A 44 -15.83 6.04 -8.37
CA SER A 44 -16.42 5.00 -9.20
C SER A 44 -16.13 3.61 -8.60
N ARG A 45 -17.20 2.83 -8.41
CA ARG A 45 -17.14 1.48 -7.81
C ARG A 45 -16.07 0.57 -8.46
N PRO A 46 -15.94 0.48 -9.80
CA PRO A 46 -14.93 -0.39 -10.40
C PRO A 46 -13.50 0.07 -10.12
N VAL A 47 -13.22 1.39 -10.18
CA VAL A 47 -11.88 1.93 -9.92
C VAL A 47 -11.47 1.67 -8.46
N SER A 48 -12.39 1.86 -7.52
CA SER A 48 -12.13 1.60 -6.09
C SER A 48 -11.83 0.13 -5.81
N GLN A 49 -12.54 -0.81 -6.47
CA GLN A 49 -12.29 -2.25 -6.32
C GLN A 49 -10.96 -2.68 -6.95
N ILE A 50 -10.61 -2.11 -8.11
CA ILE A 50 -9.32 -2.36 -8.77
C ILE A 50 -8.17 -1.81 -7.91
N ALA A 51 -8.30 -0.58 -7.40
CA ALA A 51 -7.32 0.03 -6.50
C ALA A 51 -7.11 -0.83 -5.24
N LEU A 52 -8.18 -1.30 -4.60
CA LEU A 52 -8.11 -2.20 -3.45
C LEU A 52 -7.40 -3.52 -3.78
N SER A 53 -7.70 -4.11 -4.94
CA SER A 53 -7.09 -5.38 -5.36
C SER A 53 -5.59 -5.22 -5.63
N ILE A 54 -5.21 -4.15 -6.34
CA ILE A 54 -3.80 -3.89 -6.69
C ILE A 54 -2.98 -3.57 -5.44
N ILE A 55 -3.50 -2.73 -4.52
CA ILE A 55 -2.77 -2.40 -3.29
C ILE A 55 -2.62 -3.62 -2.36
N PHE A 56 -3.61 -4.52 -2.34
CA PHE A 56 -3.55 -5.76 -1.60
C PHE A 56 -2.43 -6.67 -2.13
N VAL A 57 -2.35 -6.86 -3.45
CA VAL A 57 -1.27 -7.64 -4.07
C VAL A 57 0.10 -7.01 -3.82
N ALA A 58 0.20 -5.68 -3.92
CA ALA A 58 1.44 -4.95 -3.60
C ALA A 58 1.88 -5.22 -2.15
N THR A 59 0.93 -5.18 -1.20
CA THR A 59 1.18 -5.45 0.22
C THR A 59 1.75 -6.84 0.46
N VAL A 60 1.19 -7.87 -0.20
CA VAL A 60 1.69 -9.25 -0.13
C VAL A 60 3.11 -9.36 -0.68
N PHE A 61 3.41 -8.69 -1.81
CA PHE A 61 4.75 -8.73 -2.41
C PHE A 61 5.80 -8.05 -1.54
N VAL A 62 5.46 -6.94 -0.89
CA VAL A 62 6.34 -6.31 0.11
C VAL A 62 6.55 -7.24 1.31
N LEU A 63 5.48 -7.86 1.83
CA LEU A 63 5.59 -8.81 2.96
C LEU A 63 6.56 -9.97 2.65
N VAL A 64 6.35 -10.65 1.52
CA VAL A 64 7.21 -11.77 1.09
C VAL A 64 8.65 -11.29 0.93
N SER A 65 8.85 -10.09 0.39
CA SER A 65 10.19 -9.54 0.18
C SER A 65 10.89 -9.20 1.48
N VAL A 66 10.21 -8.58 2.45
CA VAL A 66 10.78 -8.25 3.78
C VAL A 66 11.10 -9.52 4.57
N LEU A 67 10.20 -10.50 4.57
CA LEU A 67 10.43 -11.79 5.24
C LEU A 67 11.66 -12.50 4.66
N TRP A 68 11.81 -12.49 3.33
CA TRP A 68 12.99 -13.07 2.69
C TRP A 68 14.27 -12.27 2.99
N GLN A 69 14.20 -10.94 3.02
CA GLN A 69 15.36 -10.12 3.41
C GLN A 69 15.79 -10.40 4.85
N HIS A 70 14.83 -10.60 5.76
CA HIS A 70 15.10 -10.96 7.15
C HIS A 70 15.81 -12.32 7.24
N THR A 71 15.29 -13.36 6.61
CA THR A 71 15.91 -14.69 6.66
C THR A 71 17.28 -14.75 5.97
N ALA A 72 17.41 -14.12 4.80
CA ALA A 72 18.67 -14.09 4.06
C ALA A 72 19.76 -13.30 4.80
N SER A 73 19.43 -12.16 5.40
CA SER A 73 20.40 -11.37 6.16
C SER A 73 20.81 -12.06 7.47
N VAL A 74 19.88 -12.74 8.15
CA VAL A 74 20.20 -13.57 9.32
C VAL A 74 21.16 -14.70 8.92
N ALA A 75 20.85 -15.47 7.86
CA ALA A 75 21.72 -16.54 7.41
C ALA A 75 23.14 -16.06 7.05
N ALA A 76 23.23 -14.95 6.31
CA ALA A 76 24.52 -14.34 5.98
C ALA A 76 25.30 -13.87 7.23
N SER A 77 24.60 -13.34 8.24
CA SER A 77 25.23 -12.89 9.47
C SER A 77 25.83 -14.04 10.30
N ILE A 78 25.13 -15.17 10.38
CA ILE A 78 25.61 -16.38 11.07
C ILE A 78 26.84 -16.94 10.36
N ILE A 79 26.77 -17.11 9.04
CA ILE A 79 27.91 -17.62 8.26
C ILE A 79 29.13 -16.69 8.42
N ALA A 80 28.95 -15.37 8.36
CA ALA A 80 30.05 -14.43 8.54
C ALA A 80 30.67 -14.49 9.96
N GLN A 81 29.85 -14.68 10.99
CA GLN A 81 30.33 -14.84 12.37
C GLN A 81 31.09 -16.16 12.57
N ASP A 82 30.58 -17.25 12.01
CA ASP A 82 31.20 -18.58 12.08
C ASP A 82 32.56 -18.60 11.38
N PHE A 83 32.65 -18.05 10.15
CA PHE A 83 33.93 -17.95 9.42
C PHE A 83 34.93 -17.00 10.10
N GLY A 84 34.43 -16.02 10.85
CA GLY A 84 35.26 -15.09 11.61
C GLY A 84 35.78 -15.65 12.94
N ASN A 85 35.47 -16.91 13.31
CA ASN A 85 35.69 -17.45 14.66
C ASN A 85 35.13 -16.53 15.76
N GLY A 86 34.03 -15.83 15.49
CA GLY A 86 33.47 -14.82 16.40
C GLY A 86 34.25 -13.49 16.47
N SER A 87 35.35 -13.33 15.75
CA SER A 87 36.12 -12.07 15.68
C SER A 87 35.46 -10.99 14.81
N VAL A 88 34.48 -11.36 13.99
CA VAL A 88 33.75 -10.43 13.10
C VAL A 88 32.31 -10.33 13.58
N MET A 89 31.92 -9.14 14.06
CA MET A 89 30.53 -8.87 14.42
C MET A 89 29.75 -8.51 13.15
N SER A 90 29.05 -9.50 12.58
CA SER A 90 28.19 -9.28 11.42
C SER A 90 26.83 -8.77 11.89
N GLY A 91 26.52 -7.52 11.57
CA GLY A 91 25.24 -6.88 11.86
C GLY A 91 24.30 -6.95 10.66
N ILE A 92 23.03 -7.18 10.92
CA ILE A 92 21.99 -7.07 9.90
C ILE A 92 21.77 -5.57 9.61
N GLY A 93 21.59 -5.19 8.35
CA GLY A 93 21.28 -3.81 7.95
C GLY A 93 19.96 -3.33 8.56
N SER A 94 20.03 -2.82 9.79
CA SER A 94 18.87 -2.41 10.60
C SER A 94 18.06 -1.30 9.94
N SER A 95 18.74 -0.35 9.29
CA SER A 95 18.09 0.72 8.52
C SER A 95 17.24 0.18 7.37
N ALA A 96 17.75 -0.80 6.62
CA ALA A 96 17.01 -1.44 5.53
C ALA A 96 15.80 -2.24 6.05
N MET A 97 15.95 -2.95 7.17
CA MET A 97 14.86 -3.65 7.85
C MET A 97 13.74 -2.68 8.26
N VAL A 98 14.09 -1.58 8.92
CA VAL A 98 13.10 -0.60 9.39
C VAL A 98 12.34 0.03 8.23
N LEU A 99 13.03 0.45 7.16
CA LEU A 99 12.39 1.01 5.96
C LEU A 99 11.46 0.01 5.27
N GLY A 100 11.85 -1.27 5.21
CA GLY A 100 11.04 -2.33 4.63
C GLY A 100 9.73 -2.55 5.39
N TRP A 101 9.81 -2.71 6.72
CA TRP A 101 8.63 -2.86 7.58
C TRP A 101 7.77 -1.60 7.62
N PHE A 102 8.39 -0.41 7.63
CA PHE A 102 7.68 0.86 7.56
C PHE A 102 6.83 0.97 6.28
N SER A 103 7.40 0.62 5.12
CA SER A 103 6.67 0.56 3.86
C SER A 103 5.51 -0.43 3.91
N PHE A 104 5.72 -1.62 4.49
CA PHE A 104 4.65 -2.61 4.66
C PHE A 104 3.49 -2.08 5.52
N THR A 105 3.79 -1.46 6.67
CA THR A 105 2.78 -0.86 7.55
C THR A 105 1.97 0.22 6.83
N LEU A 106 2.63 1.09 6.05
CA LEU A 106 1.93 2.11 5.26
C LEU A 106 0.97 1.48 4.23
N LEU A 107 1.38 0.42 3.53
CA LEU A 107 0.52 -0.27 2.55
C LEU A 107 -0.69 -0.95 3.21
N ILE A 108 -0.53 -1.50 4.43
CA ILE A 108 -1.66 -2.01 5.23
C ILE A 108 -2.63 -0.88 5.56
N ILE A 109 -2.13 0.27 6.04
CA ILE A 109 -2.98 1.41 6.39
C ILE A 109 -3.79 1.87 5.17
N VAL A 110 -3.16 1.99 4.00
CA VAL A 110 -3.85 2.35 2.75
C VAL A 110 -4.91 1.31 2.39
N THR A 111 -4.58 0.02 2.48
CA THR A 111 -5.52 -1.07 2.17
C THR A 111 -6.74 -1.03 3.08
N ILE A 112 -6.56 -0.85 4.39
CA ILE A 112 -7.64 -0.72 5.36
C ILE A 112 -8.45 0.55 5.08
N GLY A 113 -7.78 1.68 4.80
CA GLY A 113 -8.45 2.95 4.49
C GLY A 113 -9.37 2.83 3.28
N LEU A 114 -8.91 2.19 2.19
CA LEU A 114 -9.73 1.93 1.00
C LEU A 114 -10.89 0.97 1.30
N LEU A 115 -10.65 -0.08 2.08
CA LEU A 115 -11.69 -1.03 2.47
C LEU A 115 -12.79 -0.35 3.30
N VAL A 116 -12.42 0.46 4.30
CA VAL A 116 -13.36 1.24 5.11
C VAL A 116 -14.12 2.23 4.23
N MET A 117 -13.45 2.97 3.35
CA MET A 117 -14.10 3.89 2.41
C MET A 117 -15.17 3.19 1.57
N ILE A 118 -14.84 2.04 0.98
CA ILE A 118 -15.77 1.26 0.15
C ILE A 118 -16.97 0.78 0.98
N LEU A 119 -16.74 0.27 2.20
CA LEU A 119 -17.81 -0.19 3.07
C LEU A 119 -18.72 0.97 3.49
N SER A 120 -18.16 2.11 3.88
CA SER A 120 -18.91 3.30 4.26
C SER A 120 -19.82 3.78 3.13
N ILE A 121 -19.33 3.83 1.88
CA ILE A 121 -20.15 4.22 0.72
C ILE A 121 -21.30 3.23 0.52
N ARG A 122 -21.06 1.92 0.65
CA ARG A 122 -22.12 0.90 0.53
C ARG A 122 -23.21 1.09 1.57
N VAL A 123 -22.83 1.28 2.83
CA VAL A 123 -23.78 1.50 3.93
C VAL A 123 -24.58 2.78 3.70
N LEU A 124 -23.93 3.88 3.28
CA LEU A 124 -24.62 5.13 2.97
C LEU A 124 -25.61 4.98 1.81
N THR A 125 -25.27 4.25 0.74
CA THR A 125 -26.21 4.00 -0.36
C THR A 125 -27.42 3.19 0.12
N GLN A 126 -27.22 2.20 1.00
CA GLN A 126 -28.31 1.35 1.52
C GLN A 126 -29.26 2.08 2.49
N LEU A 127 -28.82 3.17 3.10
CA LEU A 127 -29.65 3.98 4.00
C LEU A 127 -30.39 5.11 3.26
N ALA A 128 -29.93 5.47 2.06
CA ALA A 128 -30.51 6.52 1.24
C ALA A 128 -31.60 6.00 0.28
N ASP A 129 -31.55 4.71 -0.07
CA ASP A 129 -32.65 3.95 -0.69
C ASP A 129 -33.66 3.48 0.36
#